data_AF-A0A0D0DJD9-F1
#
_entry.id   AF-A0A0D0DJD9-F1
#
_cell.length_a   1.000
_cell.length_b   1.000
_cell.length_c   1.000
_cell.angle_alpha   90.00
_cell.angle_beta   90.00
_cell.angle_gamma   90.00
#
_symmetry.space_group_name_H-M   'P 1'
#
loop_
_entity.id
_entity.type
_entity.pdbx_description
1 polymer ?
#
loop_
_entity_poly.entity_id
_entity_poly.type
_entity_poly.pdbx_seq_one_letter_code
_entity_poly.pdbx_strand_id
1 'polypeptide(L)'
;FSNVTILKLYSKPNPELLQLSSQVLAGSKILDEVVICDVKTILNVVAMIPKRLLLLSGEEEDCFCMVEKPGFDISDLGVPYSIYSDDDTDDDHNVE
;
A
#
# COMPACT_ATOMS: atom_id res chain seq x y z
N PHE A 1 -12.21 -19.44 -26.65
CA PHE A 1 -11.24 -18.90 -25.69
C PHE A 1 -11.99 -18.51 -24.43
N SER A 2 -11.47 -18.86 -23.25
CA SER A 2 -12.06 -18.47 -21.97
C SER A 2 -11.38 -17.18 -21.47
N ASN A 3 -12.15 -16.15 -21.12
CA ASN A 3 -11.63 -14.87 -20.64
C ASN A 3 -11.27 -14.94 -19.14
N VAL A 4 -10.50 -15.94 -18.74
CA VAL A 4 -10.13 -16.17 -17.34
C VAL A 4 -8.65 -15.93 -17.14
N THR A 5 -8.27 -15.42 -15.97
CA THR A 5 -6.89 -15.27 -15.53
C THR A 5 -6.68 -16.04 -14.23
N ILE A 6 -5.42 -16.39 -13.97
CA ILE A 6 -4.96 -17.05 -12.75
C ILE A 6 -4.02 -16.07 -12.07
N LEU A 7 -4.33 -15.67 -10.83
CA LEU A 7 -3.57 -14.69 -10.07
C LEU A 7 -3.01 -15.33 -8.81
N LYS A 8 -1.75 -15.01 -8.47
CA LYS A 8 -1.17 -15.29 -7.16
C LYS A 8 -1.34 -14.06 -6.29
N LEU A 9 -1.83 -14.22 -5.06
CA LEU A 9 -2.14 -13.10 -4.19
C LEU A 9 -0.90 -12.58 -3.47
N TYR A 10 -0.91 -11.28 -3.17
CA TYR A 10 0.04 -10.67 -2.25
C TYR A 10 -0.63 -10.48 -0.89
N SER A 11 0.18 -10.48 0.17
CA SER A 11 -0.27 -10.07 1.50
C SER A 11 -0.66 -8.59 1.51
N LYS A 12 -1.37 -8.18 2.56
CA LYS A 12 -1.46 -6.75 2.88
C LYS A 12 -0.05 -6.16 3.06
N PRO A 13 0.17 -4.88 2.72
CA PRO A 13 1.44 -4.22 2.94
C PRO A 13 1.87 -4.30 4.40
N ASN A 14 3.18 -4.46 4.65
CA ASN A 14 3.73 -4.46 5.99
C ASN A 14 3.58 -3.04 6.61
N PRO A 15 2.79 -2.88 7.69
CA PRO A 15 2.51 -1.58 8.28
C PRO A 15 3.76 -0.92 8.89
N GLU A 16 4.70 -1.70 9.43
CA GLU A 16 5.94 -1.17 10.01
C GLU A 16 6.83 -0.57 8.92
N LEU A 17 7.01 -1.28 7.79
CA LEU A 17 7.77 -0.76 6.66
C LEU A 17 7.14 0.50 6.08
N LEU A 18 5.81 0.53 5.99
CA LEU A 18 5.08 1.70 5.51
C LEU A 18 5.26 2.89 6.48
N GLN A 19 5.16 2.66 7.79
CA GLN A 19 5.36 3.72 8.79
C GLN A 19 6.80 4.26 8.78
N LEU A 20 7.81 3.38 8.76
CA LEU A 20 9.23 3.77 8.77
C LEU A 20 9.65 4.52 7.50
N SER A 21 8.99 4.25 6.38
CA SER A 21 9.24 4.90 5.09
C SER A 21 8.41 6.16 4.87
N SER A 22 7.74 6.68 5.90
CA SER A 22 6.81 7.82 5.76
C SER A 22 5.77 7.58 4.68
N GLN A 23 5.23 6.35 4.63
CA GLN A 23 4.24 5.85 3.70
C GLN A 23 4.68 5.73 2.24
N VAL A 24 5.98 5.79 1.96
CA VAL A 24 6.52 5.68 0.60
C VAL A 24 6.65 4.23 0.14
N LEU A 25 6.93 3.30 1.05
CA LEU A 25 7.25 1.90 0.71
C LEU A 25 6.15 0.94 1.16
N ALA A 26 5.23 0.63 0.24
CA ALA A 26 4.24 -0.43 0.41
C ALA A 26 4.82 -1.79 -0.04
N GLY A 27 5.42 -2.52 0.90
CA GLY A 27 6.00 -3.85 0.67
C GLY A 27 5.07 -4.99 1.10
N SER A 28 4.88 -5.98 0.22
CA SER A 28 4.07 -7.18 0.47
C SER A 28 4.86 -8.47 0.20
N LYS A 29 4.39 -9.58 0.76
CA LYS A 29 4.89 -10.93 0.45
C LYS A 29 3.98 -11.60 -0.56
N ILE A 30 4.52 -12.49 -1.37
CA ILE A 30 3.69 -13.36 -2.22
C ILE A 30 3.09 -14.48 -1.37
N LEU A 31 1.78 -14.68 -1.44
CA LEU A 31 1.07 -15.75 -0.74
C LEU A 31 1.00 -16.98 -1.62
N ASP A 32 0.97 -18.18 -1.05
CA ASP A 32 0.74 -19.42 -1.81
C ASP A 32 -0.76 -19.66 -2.10
N GLU A 33 -1.49 -18.57 -2.31
CA GLU A 33 -2.91 -18.55 -2.63
C GLU A 33 -3.10 -18.17 -4.09
N VAL A 34 -3.94 -18.93 -4.78
CA VAL A 34 -4.27 -18.72 -6.18
C VAL A 34 -5.76 -18.47 -6.34
N VAL A 35 -6.09 -17.45 -7.11
CA VAL A 35 -7.47 -17.13 -7.47
C VAL A 35 -7.65 -17.16 -8.99
N ILE A 36 -8.83 -17.60 -9.42
CA ILE A 36 -9.24 -17.61 -10.82
C ILE A 36 -10.41 -16.64 -10.97
N CYS A 37 -10.27 -15.66 -11.88
CA CYS A 37 -11.32 -14.68 -12.13
C CYS A 37 -11.44 -14.36 -13.62
N ASP A 38 -12.55 -13.73 -14.02
CA ASP A 38 -12.70 -13.20 -15.38
C ASP A 38 -11.77 -11.99 -15.54
N VAL A 39 -11.03 -11.93 -16.65
CA VAL A 39 -10.12 -10.80 -16.95
C VAL A 39 -10.84 -9.46 -16.87
N LYS A 40 -12.14 -9.42 -17.20
CA LYS A 40 -12.97 -8.21 -17.16
C LYS A 40 -13.25 -7.69 -15.74
N THR A 41 -12.99 -8.46 -14.69
CA THR A 41 -13.14 -8.00 -13.30
C THR A 41 -11.91 -7.25 -12.78
N ILE A 42 -10.80 -7.25 -13.53
CA ILE A 42 -9.59 -6.52 -13.14
C ILE A 42 -9.82 -5.03 -13.35
N LEU A 43 -9.87 -4.27 -12.27
CA LEU A 43 -10.05 -2.82 -12.32
C LEU A 43 -8.75 -2.08 -12.66
N ASN A 44 -7.61 -2.60 -12.18
CA ASN A 44 -6.31 -2.02 -12.45
C ASN A 44 -5.17 -3.04 -12.40
N VAL A 45 -4.03 -2.67 -12.97
CA VAL A 45 -2.78 -3.41 -12.92
C VAL A 45 -1.68 -2.44 -12.49
N VAL A 46 -1.09 -2.71 -11.33
CA VAL A 46 0.06 -1.97 -10.81
C VAL A 46 1.33 -2.80 -10.98
N ALA A 47 2.46 -2.12 -11.16
CA ALA A 47 3.76 -2.77 -11.20
C ALA A 47 4.28 -2.97 -9.78
N MET A 48 4.74 -4.20 -9.50
CA MET A 48 5.41 -4.56 -8.25
C MET A 48 6.90 -4.75 -8.55
N ILE A 49 7.77 -4.15 -7.74
CA ILE A 49 9.22 -4.33 -7.83
C ILE A 49 9.66 -5.36 -6.78
N PRO A 50 10.23 -6.51 -7.19
CA PRO A 50 10.84 -7.44 -6.25
C PRO A 50 12.12 -6.83 -5.65
N LYS A 51 12.21 -6.86 -4.32
CA LYS A 51 13.33 -6.34 -3.54
C LYS A 51 13.61 -7.24 -2.35
N ARG A 52 14.89 -7.49 -2.09
CA ARG A 52 15.31 -8.06 -0.82
C ARG A 52 15.52 -6.93 0.17
N LEU A 53 14.81 -6.95 1.29
CA LEU A 53 14.86 -5.93 2.33
C LEU A 53 15.41 -6.53 3.62
N LEU A 54 16.25 -5.76 4.32
CA LEU A 54 16.65 -6.09 5.69
C LEU A 54 15.57 -5.56 6.64
N LEU A 55 14.87 -6.46 7.31
CA LEU A 55 13.87 -6.10 8.30
C LEU A 55 14.54 -5.61 9.58
N LEU A 56 13.76 -4.93 10.43
CA LEU A 56 14.23 -4.49 11.76
C LEU A 56 14.63 -5.66 12.66
N SER A 57 14.12 -6.87 12.40
CA SER A 57 14.56 -8.10 13.08
C SER A 57 16.00 -8.51 12.74
N GLY A 58 16.61 -7.88 11.72
CA GLY A 58 17.91 -8.27 11.18
C GLY A 58 17.84 -9.40 10.14
N GLU A 59 16.63 -9.87 9.81
CA GLU A 59 16.41 -10.88 8.78
C GLU A 59 16.26 -10.23 7.40
N GLU A 60 16.84 -10.85 6.38
CA GLU A 60 16.57 -10.47 4.99
C GLU A 60 15.32 -11.19 4.50
N GLU A 61 14.42 -10.43 3.89
CA GLU A 61 13.19 -10.95 3.31
C GLU A 61 12.98 -10.49 1.88
N ASP A 62 12.50 -11.39 1.03
CA ASP A 62 12.07 -11.07 -0.32
C ASP A 62 10.67 -10.42 -0.26
N CYS A 63 10.62 -9.13 -0.56
CA CYS A 63 9.42 -8.31 -0.60
C CYS A 63 9.11 -7.84 -2.02
N PHE A 64 7.84 -7.59 -2.29
CA PHE A 64 7.34 -7.00 -3.53
C PHE A 64 6.78 -5.63 -3.19
N CYS A 65 7.44 -4.59 -3.71
CA CYS A 65 7.11 -3.21 -3.38
C CYS A 65 6.24 -2.61 -4.48
N MET A 66 5.10 -2.03 -4.11
CA MET A 66 4.26 -1.30 -5.04
C MET A 66 4.92 0.03 -5.41
N VAL A 67 4.89 0.37 -6.69
CA VAL A 67 5.30 1.70 -7.16
C VAL A 67 4.04 2.53 -7.36
N GLU A 68 3.97 3.67 -6.69
CA GLU A 68 2.97 4.68 -7.02
C GLU A 68 3.17 5.11 -8.48
N LYS A 69 2.14 4.93 -9.30
CA LYS A 69 2.10 5.51 -10.63
C LYS A 69 1.40 6.86 -10.52
N PRO A 70 1.96 7.96 -11.04
CA PRO A 70 1.25 9.24 -11.08
C PRO A 70 -0.15 9.09 -11.69
N GLY A 71 -1.20 9.48 -10.94
CA GLY A 71 -2.61 9.27 -11.30
C GLY A 71 -3.23 7.98 -10.76
N PHE A 72 -2.49 7.19 -9.98
CA PHE A 72 -2.98 6.04 -9.23
C PHE A 72 -2.77 6.31 -7.75
N ASP A 73 -3.82 6.86 -7.13
CA ASP A 73 -3.77 7.34 -5.76
C ASP A 73 -3.57 6.18 -4.77
N ILE A 74 -2.50 6.25 -3.98
CA ILE A 74 -2.17 5.29 -2.92
C ILE A 74 -2.64 5.77 -1.54
N SER A 75 -3.40 6.87 -1.47
CA SER A 75 -3.88 7.48 -0.22
C SER A 75 -4.77 6.55 0.63
N ASP A 76 -5.30 5.46 0.06
CA ASP A 76 -6.14 4.47 0.76
C ASP A 76 -5.35 3.36 1.48
N LEU A 77 -4.01 3.41 1.51
CA LEU A 77 -3.20 2.39 2.20
C LEU A 77 -3.26 2.45 3.74
N GLY A 78 -4.12 3.29 4.31
CA GLY A 78 -4.67 3.06 5.66
C GLY A 78 -3.81 3.56 6.82
N VAL A 79 -2.89 4.50 6.61
CA VAL A 79 -2.28 5.26 7.71
C VAL A 79 -2.74 6.72 7.61
N PRO A 80 -3.57 7.21 8.54
CA PRO A 80 -3.97 8.61 8.53
C PRO A 80 -2.72 9.48 8.58
N TYR A 81 -2.54 10.36 7.60
CA TYR A 81 -1.55 11.42 7.68
C TYR A 81 -1.99 12.39 8.78
N SER A 82 -1.35 12.31 9.96
CA SER A 82 -1.64 13.19 11.09
C SER A 82 -1.23 14.65 10.87
N ILE A 83 -0.67 14.98 9.69
CA ILE A 83 -0.29 16.36 9.32
C ILE A 83 -1.52 17.18 8.94
N TYR A 84 -2.63 16.52 8.60
CA TYR A 84 -3.94 17.16 8.34
C TYR A 84 -4.95 16.88 9.45
N SER A 85 -4.48 16.57 10.66
CA SER A 85 -5.34 16.71 11.83
C SER A 85 -5.58 18.20 12.01
N ASP A 86 -6.65 18.72 11.39
CA ASP A 86 -7.18 20.04 11.70
C ASP A 86 -7.44 20.07 13.20
N ASP A 87 -6.50 20.67 13.93
CA ASP A 87 -6.68 21.06 15.32
C ASP A 87 -7.58 22.31 15.27
N ASP A 88 -8.86 22.08 14.94
CA ASP A 88 -9.93 23.07 15.05
C ASP A 88 -10.20 23.33 16.55
N THR A 89 -9.23 23.92 17.24
CA THR A 89 -9.50 24.70 18.44
C THR A 89 -9.88 26.09 18.01
N ASP A 90 -11.17 26.26 17.66
CA ASP A 90 -11.86 27.54 17.69
C ASP A 90 -11.72 28.13 19.11
N ASP A 91 -10.81 29.10 19.29
CA ASP A 91 -10.84 30.00 20.44
C ASP A 91 -11.29 31.39 19.96
N ASP A 92 -12.59 31.62 20.14
CA ASP A 92 -13.26 32.90 19.98
C ASP A 92 -12.75 33.90 21.03
N HIS A 93 -12.06 34.95 20.60
CA HIS A 93 -11.97 36.18 21.39
C HIS A 93 -12.04 37.45 20.53
N ASN A 94 -13.29 37.86 20.32
CA ASN A 94 -13.80 39.24 20.30
C ASN A 94 -12.81 40.35 20.74
N VAL A 95 -12.49 41.29 19.84
CA VAL A 95 -11.98 42.63 20.21
C VAL A 95 -12.62 43.72 19.35
N GLU A 96 -13.51 44.45 20.03
CA GLU A 96 -14.06 45.81 19.86
C GLU A 96 -13.76 46.63 18.58
#